data_AF-A0A317M4K8-F1
#
_entry.id   AF-A0A317M4K8-F1
#
_cell.length_a   1.000
_cell.length_b   1.000
_cell.length_c   1.000
_cell.angle_alpha   90.00
_cell.angle_beta   90.00
_cell.angle_gamma   90.00
#
_symmetry.space_group_name_H-M   'P 1'
#
loop_
_entity.id
_entity.type
_entity.pdbx_description
1 polymer ?
#
loop_
_entity_poly.entity_id
_entity_poly.type
_entity_poly.pdbx_seq_one_letter_code
_entity_poly.pdbx_strand_id
1 'polypeptide(L)' 'MLKKALAATAIAAAAGSVLFAGTPAMANSNVFTSGNGGILSGNQAVVDVDAPINVCGNSISILGVSGANCTDSGASVKNW' A
#
# COMPACT_ATOMS: atom_id res chain seq x y z
N MET A 1 38.31 -7.33 -4.12
CA MET A 1 37.05 -7.00 -4.83
C MET A 1 35.85 -7.77 -4.28
N LEU A 2 36.02 -9.04 -3.90
CA LEU A 2 34.97 -9.89 -3.30
C LEU A 2 34.29 -9.29 -2.04
N LYS A 3 35.07 -8.61 -1.18
CA LYS A 3 34.55 -7.95 0.04
C LYS A 3 33.60 -6.77 -0.25
N LYS A 4 33.80 -6.06 -1.37
CA LYS A 4 32.93 -4.95 -1.80
C LYS A 4 31.65 -5.46 -2.44
N ALA A 5 31.74 -6.56 -3.19
CA ALA A 5 30.58 -7.22 -3.78
C ALA A 5 29.61 -7.72 -2.70
N LEU A 6 30.12 -8.37 -1.65
CA LEU A 6 29.31 -8.86 -0.52
C LEU A 6 28.58 -7.74 0.24
N ALA A 7 29.24 -6.60 0.46
CA ALA A 7 28.63 -5.44 1.12
C ALA A 7 27.50 -4.83 0.27
N ALA A 8 27.68 -4.75 -1.05
CA ALA A 8 26.65 -4.26 -1.97
C ALA A 8 25.45 -5.22 -2.07
N THR A 9 25.68 -6.54 -2.01
CA THR A 9 24.58 -7.53 -2.01
C THR A 9 23.78 -7.52 -0.72
N ALA A 10 24.43 -7.32 0.44
CA ALA A 10 23.75 -7.22 1.73
C ALA A 10 22.83 -5.99 1.82
N ILE A 11 23.26 -4.85 1.28
CA ILE A 11 22.44 -3.62 1.23
C ILE A 11 21.26 -3.78 0.27
N ALA A 12 21.49 -4.40 -0.90
CA ALA A 12 20.43 -4.68 -1.87
C ALA A 12 19.39 -5.68 -1.34
N ALA A 13 19.80 -6.68 -0.56
CA ALA A 13 18.89 -7.66 0.05
C ALA A 13 18.02 -7.02 1.16
N ALA A 14 18.60 -6.14 1.98
CA ALA A 14 17.86 -5.44 3.03
C ALA A 14 16.83 -4.46 2.45
N ALA A 15 17.21 -3.66 1.45
CA ALA A 15 16.29 -2.73 0.78
C ALA A 15 15.23 -3.47 -0.08
N GLY A 16 15.60 -4.58 -0.70
CA GLY A 16 14.68 -5.40 -1.48
C GLY A 16 13.57 -6.01 -0.62
N SER A 17 13.90 -6.49 0.59
CA SER A 17 12.93 -7.14 1.47
C SER A 17 11.74 -6.25 1.85
N VAL A 18 11.95 -4.93 2.00
CA VAL A 18 10.88 -3.97 2.34
C VAL A 18 9.92 -3.75 1.15
N LEU A 19 10.44 -3.81 -0.07
CA LEU A 19 9.66 -3.61 -1.30
C LEU A 19 8.83 -4.85 -1.69
N PHE A 20 9.27 -6.05 -1.31
CA PHE A 20 8.55 -7.32 -1.56
C PHE A 20 7.58 -7.71 -0.45
N ALA A 21 7.60 -7.02 0.70
CA ALA A 21 6.83 -7.42 1.88
C ALA A 21 5.32 -7.12 1.79
N GLY A 22 4.82 -6.57 0.67
CA GLY A 22 3.39 -6.37 0.41
C GLY A 22 2.62 -6.00 1.66
N THR A 23 2.92 -4.83 2.24
CA THR A 23 2.33 -4.45 3.52
C THR A 23 0.81 -4.37 3.38
N PRO A 24 0.02 -4.87 4.35
CA PRO A 24 -1.42 -4.74 4.30
C PRO A 24 -1.81 -3.26 4.14
N ALA A 25 -2.81 -2.99 3.31
CA ALA A 25 -3.40 -1.65 3.23
C ALA A 25 -3.96 -1.30 4.62
N MET A 26 -3.36 -0.32 5.29
CA MET A 26 -3.81 0.11 6.60
C MET A 26 -4.92 1.14 6.45
N ALA A 27 -6.16 0.70 6.62
CA ALA A 27 -7.29 1.62 6.79
C ALA A 27 -7.26 2.19 8.21
N ASN A 28 -7.32 3.52 8.32
CA ASN A 28 -7.46 4.23 9.60
C ASN A 28 -8.90 4.77 9.71
N SER A 29 -9.64 4.29 10.70
CA SER A 29 -11.03 4.67 10.96
C SER A 29 -11.17 5.67 12.12
N ASN A 30 -10.13 6.45 12.42
CA ASN A 30 -10.16 7.42 13.53
C ASN A 30 -11.09 8.59 13.19
N VAL A 31 -12.34 8.45 13.62
CA VAL A 31 -13.40 9.45 13.54
C VAL A 31 -13.23 10.41 14.72
N PHE A 32 -12.87 11.67 14.46
CA PHE A 32 -12.57 12.65 15.51
C PHE A 32 -13.14 14.04 15.18
N THR A 33 -13.72 14.66 16.19
CA THR A 33 -14.14 16.06 16.17
C THR A 33 -13.75 16.71 17.49
N SER A 34 -13.25 17.95 17.44
CA SER A 34 -12.91 18.71 18.66
C SER A 34 -14.14 19.33 19.32
N GLY A 35 -15.27 19.46 18.62
CA GLY A 35 -16.54 19.99 19.15
C GLY A 35 -16.50 21.45 19.64
N ASN A 36 -15.35 22.13 19.61
CA ASN A 36 -15.16 23.38 20.36
C ASN A 36 -15.95 24.56 19.75
N GLY A 37 -16.86 25.15 20.52
CA GLY A 37 -17.58 26.37 20.19
C GLY A 37 -18.77 26.22 19.22
N GLY A 38 -19.17 25.01 18.84
CA GLY A 38 -20.26 24.79 17.88
C GLY A 38 -21.55 24.29 18.53
N ILE A 39 -22.69 24.90 18.18
CA ILE A 39 -24.03 24.47 18.65
C ILE A 39 -24.46 23.13 18.02
N LEU A 40 -23.92 22.79 16.85
CA LEU A 40 -24.24 21.57 16.09
C LEU A 40 -22.97 20.88 15.55
N SER A 41 -21.84 21.00 16.25
CA SER A 41 -20.55 20.44 15.80
C SER A 41 -20.42 18.95 16.13
N GLY A 42 -19.67 18.23 15.30
CA GLY A 42 -19.34 16.82 15.52
C GLY A 42 -20.21 15.79 14.80
N ASN A 43 -21.13 16.23 13.94
CA ASN A 43 -21.89 15.34 13.06
C ASN A 43 -20.96 14.69 12.03
N GLN A 44 -20.68 13.40 12.21
CA GLN A 44 -19.84 12.61 11.31
C GLN A 44 -20.66 11.44 10.77
N ALA A 45 -20.79 11.35 9.44
CA ALA A 45 -21.42 10.22 8.78
C ALA A 45 -20.33 9.19 8.46
N VAL A 46 -20.26 8.14 9.29
CA VAL A 46 -19.35 7.01 9.07
C VAL A 46 -20.10 6.00 8.24
N VAL A 47 -19.63 5.76 7.02
CA VAL A 47 -20.21 4.80 6.10
C VAL A 47 -19.14 3.83 5.65
N ASP A 48 -19.46 2.55 5.68
CA ASP A 48 -18.63 1.53 5.08
C ASP A 48 -18.85 1.56 3.56
N VAL A 49 -17.76 1.75 2.82
CA VAL A 49 -17.77 1.77 1.36
C VAL A 49 -16.85 0.67 0.87
N ASP A 50 -17.45 -0.41 0.40
CA ASP A 50 -16.74 -1.46 -0.30
C ASP A 50 -16.51 -1.02 -1.75
N ALA A 51 -15.24 -0.81 -2.12
CA ALA A 51 -14.84 -0.48 -3.47
C ALA A 51 -13.84 -1.53 -4.00
N PRO A 52 -14.10 -2.13 -5.17
CA PRO A 52 -13.18 -3.12 -5.73
C PRO A 52 -11.99 -2.40 -6.36
N ILE A 53 -10.93 -2.19 -5.59
CA ILE A 53 -9.71 -1.56 -6.07
C ILE A 53 -8.65 -2.61 -6.33
N ASN A 54 -8.19 -2.71 -7.57
CA ASN A 54 -7.03 -3.50 -7.93
C ASN A 54 -5.92 -2.60 -8.46
N VAL A 55 -4.75 -2.68 -7.81
CA VAL A 55 -3.54 -1.99 -8.24
C VAL A 55 -2.55 -3.06 -8.71
N CYS A 56 -2.40 -3.22 -10.02
CA CYS A 56 -1.53 -4.23 -10.60
C CYS A 56 -0.58 -3.60 -11.63
N GLY A 57 0.42 -4.36 -12.07
CA GLY A 57 1.35 -3.89 -13.10
C GLY A 57 2.42 -2.97 -12.55
N ASN A 58 2.69 -3.05 -11.25
CA ASN A 58 3.80 -2.35 -10.64
C ASN A 58 5.07 -3.22 -10.72
N SER A 59 6.15 -2.64 -11.22
CA SER A 59 7.46 -3.29 -11.28
C SER A 59 8.54 -2.25 -11.07
N ILE A 60 9.49 -2.57 -10.20
CA ILE A 60 10.61 -1.70 -9.82
C ILE A 60 11.89 -2.55 -9.94
N SER A 61 12.95 -1.99 -10.52
CA SER A 61 14.25 -2.65 -10.64
C SER A 61 15.39 -1.71 -10.27
N ILE A 62 16.42 -2.28 -9.63
CA ILE A 62 17.56 -1.53 -9.09
C ILE A 62 18.81 -1.69 -9.98
N LEU A 63 19.01 -2.85 -10.63
CA LEU A 63 20.23 -3.16 -11.40
C LEU A 63 19.99 -3.90 -12.73
N GLY A 64 18.74 -3.99 -13.21
CA GLY A 64 18.40 -4.74 -14.43
C GLY A 64 17.07 -4.31 -15.09
N VAL A 65 16.59 -5.05 -16.08
CA VAL A 65 15.32 -4.76 -16.78
C VAL A 65 14.13 -5.28 -15.97
N SER A 66 13.10 -4.45 -15.81
CA SER A 66 11.84 -4.81 -15.14
C SER A 66 10.69 -4.69 -16.12
N GLY A 67 9.75 -5.63 -16.03
CA GLY A 67 8.49 -5.63 -16.74
C GLY A 67 7.35 -5.90 -15.78
N ALA A 68 6.17 -5.42 -16.12
CA ALA A 68 4.94 -5.69 -15.39
C ALA A 68 3.82 -5.95 -16.41
N ASN A 69 2.93 -6.88 -16.10
CA ASN A 69 1.77 -7.15 -16.94
C ASN A 69 0.54 -7.37 -16.05
N CYS A 70 -0.63 -7.01 -16.56
CA CYS A 70 -1.91 -7.35 -15.97
C CYS A 70 -2.86 -7.88 -17.02
N THR A 71 -3.62 -8.91 -16.65
CA THR A 71 -4.77 -9.39 -17.41
C THR A 71 -5.78 -9.93 -16.40
N ASP A 72 -7.07 -9.72 -16.64
CA ASP A 72 -8.19 -10.15 -15.78
C ASP A 72 -8.03 -9.79 -14.29
N SER A 73 -7.80 -8.51 -14.00
CA SER A 73 -7.46 -8.01 -12.67
C SER A 73 -8.56 -8.11 -11.58
N GLY A 74 -9.68 -8.79 -11.87
CA GLY A 74 -10.52 -9.49 -10.89
C GLY A 74 -11.13 -8.71 -9.71
N ALA A 75 -10.97 -7.39 -9.64
CA ALA A 75 -11.49 -6.61 -8.52
C ALA A 75 -13.02 -6.69 -8.51
N SER A 76 -13.59 -7.27 -7.45
CA SER A 76 -15.04 -7.43 -7.32
C SER A 76 -15.44 -7.27 -5.87
N VAL A 77 -16.48 -6.45 -5.64
CA VAL A 77 -17.15 -6.35 -4.34
C VAL A 77 -18.32 -7.32 -4.38
N LYS A 78 -18.44 -8.15 -3.34
CA LYS A 78 -19.61 -9.00 -3.14
C LYS A 78 -20.42 -8.46 -1.98
N ASN A 79 -21.58 -7.89 -2.29
CA ASN A 79 -22.60 -7.65 -1.28
C ASN A 79 -23.39 -8.95 -1.08
N TRP A 80 -23.62 -9.30 0.20
CA TRP A 80 -24.49 -10.40 0.60
C TRP A 80 -25.92 -9.90 0.80
#